data_AF-A0A381QGL5-F1
#
_entry.id   AF-A0A381QGL5-F1
#
_cell.length_a   1.000
_cell.length_b   1.000
_cell.length_c   1.000
_cell.angle_alpha   90.00
_cell.angle_beta   90.00
_cell.angle_gamma   90.00
#
_symmetry.space_group_name_H-M   'P 1'
#
loop_
_entity.id
_entity.type
_entity.pdbx_description
1 polymer ?
#
loop_
_entity_poly.entity_id
_entity_poly.type
_entity_poly.pdbx_seq_one_letter_code
_entity_poly.pdbx_strand_id
1 'polypeptide(L)' 'MSQFAKRLTEVLFMAMFVVMALGTQMASALEVGDKAPDFTLQASDGQTYKLSQFTGEQPVVIAFFPKAFTGG' A
#
# COMPACT_ATOMS: atom_id res chain seq x y z
N MET A 1 26.90 25.10 27.32
CA MET A 1 25.67 24.29 27.33
C MET A 1 25.94 23.01 28.11
N SER A 2 25.15 22.73 29.15
CA SER A 2 25.26 21.52 29.96
C SER A 2 25.17 20.27 29.09
N GLN A 3 26.02 19.26 29.34
CA GLN A 3 26.00 17.98 28.63
C GLN A 3 24.62 17.28 28.75
N PHE A 4 23.90 17.58 29.82
CA PHE A 4 22.52 17.15 30.03
C PHE A 4 21.57 17.70 28.96
N ALA A 5 21.68 18.99 28.63
CA ALA A 5 20.82 19.63 27.62
C ALA A 5 21.08 19.06 26.22
N LYS A 6 22.33 18.75 25.88
CA LYS A 6 22.69 18.15 24.59
C LYS A 6 22.10 16.74 24.42
N ARG A 7 22.25 15.89 25.44
CA ARG A 7 21.68 14.53 25.44
C ARG A 7 20.16 14.52 25.38
N LEU A 8 19.51 15.46 26.07
CA LEU A 8 18.05 15.61 26.01
C LEU A 8 17.59 15.99 24.59
N THR A 9 18.27 16.94 23.95
CA THR A 9 17.97 17.33 22.57
C THR A 9 18.17 16.18 21.59
N GLU A 10 19.23 15.38 21.73
CA GLU A 10 19.47 14.20 20.90
C GLU A 10 18.38 13.14 21.06
N VAL A 11 17.97 12.86 22.30
CA VAL A 11 16.88 11.90 22.58
C VAL A 11 15.55 12.39 21.99
N LEU A 12 15.26 13.69 22.10
CA LEU A 12 14.05 14.28 21.51
C LEU A 12 14.07 14.20 19.98
N PHE A 13 15.22 14.47 19.35
CA PHE A 13 15.38 14.31 17.90
C PHE A 13 15.20 12.87 17.46
N MET A 14 15.76 11.92 18.21
CA MET A 14 15.64 10.49 17.90
C MET A 14 14.20 10.00 18.07
N ALA A 15 13.50 10.45 19.11
CA ALA A 15 12.09 10.15 19.31
C ALA A 15 11.21 10.71 18.18
N MET A 16 11.47 11.94 17.73
CA MET A 16 10.74 12.56 16.62
C MET A 16 10.96 11.81 15.30
N PHE A 17 12.19 11.35 15.04
CA PHE A 17 12.52 10.53 13.87
C PHE A 17 11.77 9.18 13.88
N VAL A 18 11.71 8.51 15.02
CA VAL A 18 10.97 7.24 15.17
C VAL A 18 9.48 7.43 14.93
N VAL A 19 8.88 8.52 15.44
CA VAL A 19 7.46 8.83 15.22
C VAL A 19 7.16 9.12 13.74
N MET A 20 8.02 9.86 13.04
CA MET A 20 7.85 10.09 11.60
C MET A 20 8.00 8.81 10.76
N ALA A 21 8.95 7.93 11.10
CA ALA A 21 9.18 6.68 10.37
C ALA A 21 8.00 5.70 10.48
N LEU A 22 7.25 5.75 11.59
CA LEU A 22 6.07 4.93 11.84
C LEU A 22 4.76 5.57 11.33
N GLY A 23 4.79 6.84 10.93
CA GLY A 23 3.58 7.66 10.71
C GLY A 23 2.87 7.52 9.36
N THR A 24 3.31 6.66 8.44
CA THR A 24 2.84 6.68 7.04
C THR A 24 2.28 5.37 6.49
N GLN A 25 1.88 4.42 7.34
CA GLN A 25 1.23 3.18 6.88
C GLN A 25 -0.30 3.25 6.95
N MET A 26 -0.91 4.34 6.47
CA MET A 26 -2.34 4.35 6.17
C MET A 26 -2.48 4.28 4.66
N ALA A 27 -2.70 3.07 4.14
CA ALA A 27 -3.10 2.91 2.74
C ALA A 27 -4.49 3.51 2.59
N SER A 28 -4.61 4.59 1.82
CA SER A 28 -5.93 5.13 1.45
C SER A 28 -6.68 4.07 0.66
N ALA A 29 -7.93 3.80 1.04
CA ALA A 29 -8.82 3.02 0.20
C ALA A 29 -9.09 3.80 -1.10
N LEU A 30 -9.32 3.06 -2.19
CA LEU A 30 -9.80 3.65 -3.44
C LEU A 30 -11.25 4.12 -3.25
N GLU A 31 -11.56 5.30 -3.77
CA GLU A 31 -12.91 5.86 -3.78
C GLU A 31 -13.59 5.64 -5.13
N VAL A 32 -14.91 5.80 -5.17
CA VAL A 32 -15.67 5.71 -6.43
C VAL A 32 -15.28 6.88 -7.33
N GLY A 33 -14.89 6.58 -8.57
CA GLY A 33 -14.43 7.57 -9.53
C GLY A 33 -12.90 7.66 -9.63
N ASP A 34 -12.17 7.11 -8.66
CA ASP A 34 -10.72 6.96 -8.78
C ASP A 34 -10.38 6.04 -9.95
N LYS A 35 -9.30 6.38 -10.65
CA LYS A 35 -8.74 5.49 -11.65
C LYS A 35 -8.18 4.25 -10.95
N ALA A 36 -8.67 3.07 -11.34
CA ALA A 36 -8.15 1.80 -10.83
C ALA A 36 -6.62 1.69 -11.05
N PRO A 37 -5.83 1.34 -10.03
CA PRO A 37 -4.40 1.14 -10.17
C PRO A 37 -4.11 0.01 -11.15
N ASP A 38 -3.15 0.26 -12.03
CA ASP A 38 -2.73 -0.73 -13.02
C ASP A 38 -1.88 -1.82 -12.35
N PHE A 39 -2.11 -3.07 -12.72
CA PHE A 39 -1.35 -4.21 -12.24
C PHE A 39 -1.18 -5.24 -13.33
N THR A 40 -0.11 -6.04 -13.21
CA THR A 40 0.21 -7.13 -14.12
C THR A 40 0.38 -8.39 -13.29
N LEU A 41 -0.43 -9.41 -13.56
CA LEU A 41 -0.44 -10.67 -12.79
C LEU A 41 -0.56 -11.86 -13.73
N GLN A 42 0.04 -12.99 -13.32
CA GLN A 42 -0.17 -14.26 -13.97
C GLN A 42 -1.52 -14.85 -13.50
N ALA A 43 -2.32 -15.32 -14.45
CA ALA A 43 -3.57 -16.01 -14.20
C ALA A 43 -3.39 -17.54 -14.14
N SER A 44 -4.45 -18.25 -13.74
CA SER A 44 -4.44 -19.71 -13.58
C SER A 44 -4.29 -20.49 -14.90
N ASP A 45 -4.47 -19.82 -16.04
CA ASP A 45 -4.22 -20.37 -17.38
C ASP A 45 -2.73 -20.28 -17.79
N GLY A 46 -1.88 -19.71 -16.93
CA GLY A 46 -0.46 -19.51 -17.17
C GLY A 46 -0.12 -18.22 -17.93
N GLN A 47 -1.13 -17.49 -18.42
CA GLN A 47 -0.95 -16.24 -19.14
C GLN A 47 -0.81 -15.05 -18.20
N THR A 48 -0.15 -14.00 -18.65
CA THR A 48 0.03 -12.76 -17.88
C THR A 48 -0.88 -11.68 -18.44
N TYR A 49 -1.71 -11.11 -17.57
CA TYR A 49 -2.65 -10.05 -17.91
C TYR A 49 -2.28 -8.75 -17.23
N LYS A 50 -2.55 -7.64 -17.91
CA LYS A 50 -2.37 -6.30 -17.39
C LYS A 50 -3.71 -5.57 -17.41
N LEU A 51 -4.12 -4.96 -16.29
CA LEU A 51 -5.44 -4.33 -16.18
C LEU A 51 -5.70 -3.32 -17.30
N SER A 52 -4.69 -2.54 -17.67
CA SER A 52 -4.81 -1.54 -18.76
C SER A 52 -5.21 -2.12 -20.12
N GLN A 53 -5.05 -3.43 -20.36
CA GLN A 53 -5.41 -4.08 -21.63
C GLN A 53 -6.93 -4.10 -21.87
N PHE A 54 -7.73 -3.95 -20.81
CA PHE A 54 -9.19 -4.00 -20.89
C PHE A 54 -9.84 -2.61 -20.80
N THR A 55 -9.04 -1.55 -20.62
CA THR A 55 -9.55 -0.19 -20.48
C THR A 55 -10.19 0.28 -21.79
N GLY A 56 -11.49 0.62 -21.75
CA GLY A 56 -12.24 1.06 -22.93
C GLY A 56 -12.78 -0.08 -23.81
N GLU A 57 -12.32 -1.31 -23.58
CA GLU A 57 -12.77 -2.49 -24.32
C GLU A 57 -14.03 -3.09 -23.67
N GLN A 58 -14.02 -3.26 -22.35
CA GLN A 58 -15.14 -3.85 -21.60
C GLN A 58 -15.11 -3.49 -20.11
N PRO A 59 -16.26 -3.58 -19.40
CA PRO A 59 -16.30 -3.50 -17.94
C PRO A 59 -15.50 -4.64 -17.29
N VAL A 60 -14.79 -4.34 -16.20
CA VAL A 60 -13.99 -5.31 -15.44
C VAL A 60 -14.41 -5.29 -13.97
N VAL A 61 -14.61 -6.47 -13.39
CA VAL A 61 -14.89 -6.66 -11.95
C VAL A 61 -13.67 -7.31 -11.30
N ILE A 62 -13.17 -6.71 -10.21
CA ILE A 62 -12.03 -7.22 -9.45
C ILE A 62 -12.56 -7.75 -8.12
N ALA A 63 -12.39 -9.06 -7.88
CA ALA A 63 -12.79 -9.71 -6.64
C ALA A 63 -11.56 -10.31 -5.95
N PHE A 64 -11.31 -9.89 -4.71
CA PHE A 64 -10.27 -10.46 -3.87
C PHE A 64 -10.87 -11.51 -2.95
N PHE A 65 -10.17 -12.63 -2.76
CA PHE A 65 -10.53 -13.65 -1.78
C PHE A 65 -9.27 -14.07 -1.00
N PRO A 66 -9.40 -14.51 0.27
CA PRO A 66 -8.24 -14.68 1.15
C PRO A 66 -7.30 -15.80 0.70
N LYS A 67 -7.85 -16.97 0.37
CA LYS A 67 -7.07 -18.16 0.01
C LYS A 67 -7.92 -19.18 -0.75
N ALA A 68 -7.29 -19.84 -1.72
CA ALA A 68 -7.91 -20.94 -2.46
C ALA A 68 -8.24 -22.12 -1.53
N PHE A 69 -9.33 -22.83 -1.83
CA PHE A 69 -9.77 -24.05 -1.12
C PHE A 69 -10.02 -23.87 0.38
N THR A 70 -10.47 -22.68 0.79
CA THR A 70 -10.89 -22.40 2.18
C THR A 70 -12.34 -21.96 2.22
N GLY A 71 -13.02 -22.22 3.35
CA GLY A 71 -14.30 -21.57 3.64
C GLY A 71 -14.07 -20.09 3.92
N GLY A 72 -14.96 -19.25 3.42
CA GLY A 72 -14.98 -17.81 3.70
C GLY A 72 -15.48 -17.49 5.10
#